data_AF-A0A8S3B099-F1
#
_entry.id   AF-A0A8S3B099-F1
#
_cell.length_a   1.000
_cell.length_b   1.000
_cell.length_c   1.000
_cell.angle_alpha   90.00
_cell.angle_beta   90.00
_cell.angle_gamma   90.00
#
_symmetry.space_group_name_H-M   'P 1'
#
loop_
_entity.id
_entity.type
_entity.pdbx_description
1 polymer ?
#
loop_
_entity_poly.entity_id
_entity_poly.type
_entity_poly.pdbx_seq_one_letter_code
_entity_poly.pdbx_strand_id
1 'polypeptide(L)' 'GASKSVGFIRFDQRSEAEMAISKLNGTIPKGFTEPITVKFANTPNAAKSMIGLPLAPS' A
#
# COMPACT_ATOMS: atom_id res chain seq x y z
N GLY A 1 3.83 -16.53 20.22
CA GLY A 1 3.52 -16.34 18.80
C GLY A 1 2.75 -15.05 18.65
N ALA A 2 3.33 -14.04 18.02
CA ALA A 2 2.66 -12.77 17.77
C ALA A 2 2.18 -12.76 16.33
N SER A 3 0.92 -13.13 16.10
CA SER A 3 0.27 -13.04 14.80
C SER A 3 0.19 -11.54 14.43
N LYS A 4 1.05 -11.08 13.53
CA LYS A 4 0.92 -9.72 12.96
C LYS A 4 -0.35 -9.70 12.12
N SER A 5 -1.47 -9.28 12.71
CA SER A 5 -2.72 -9.08 12.00
C SER A 5 -2.57 -7.86 11.08
N VAL A 6 -2.72 -8.09 9.77
CA VAL A 6 -2.74 -7.02 8.76
C VAL A 6 -4.18 -6.70 8.40
N GLY A 7 -4.47 -5.42 8.16
CA GLY A 7 -5.79 -4.93 7.71
C GLY A 7 -5.67 -4.23 6.36
N PHE A 8 -6.70 -4.33 5.52
CA PHE A 8 -6.78 -3.65 4.24
C PHE A 8 -7.87 -2.59 4.29
N ILE A 9 -7.57 -1.40 3.78
CA ILE A 9 -8.51 -0.28 3.72
C ILE A 9 -8.54 0.20 2.25
N ARG A 10 -9.75 0.33 1.70
CA ARG A 10 -9.97 0.88 0.36
C ARG A 10 -10.49 2.30 0.52
N PHE A 11 -9.73 3.26 0.00
CA PHE A 11 -10.19 4.64 -0.17
C PHE A 11 -10.84 4.81 -1.54
N ASP A 12 -11.77 5.76 -1.64
CA ASP A 12 -12.40 6.14 -2.90
C ASP A 12 -11.41 6.95 -3.76
N GLN A 13 -10.75 7.93 -3.15
CA GLN A 13 -9.77 8.78 -3.82
C GLN A 13 -8.33 8.46 -3.43
N ARG A 14 -7.43 8.58 -4.41
CA ARG A 14 -5.98 8.44 -4.17
C ARG A 14 -5.46 9.46 -3.16
N SER A 15 -5.92 10.71 -3.24
CA SER A 15 -5.49 11.78 -2.34
C SER A 15 -5.82 11.48 -0.88
N GLU A 16 -6.97 10.84 -0.61
CA GLU A 16 -7.34 10.39 0.74
C GLU A 16 -6.38 9.30 1.24
N ALA A 17 -6.07 8.32 0.38
CA ALA A 17 -5.12 7.26 0.72
C ALA A 17 -3.71 7.82 0.99
N GLU A 18 -3.26 8.81 0.22
CA GLU A 18 -1.96 9.46 0.39
C GLU A 18 -1.88 10.22 1.70
N MET A 19 -2.93 10.99 2.04
CA MET A 19 -3.03 11.65 3.35
C MET A 19 -3.05 10.64 4.50
N ALA A 20 -3.76 9.52 4.35
CA ALA A 20 -3.80 8.47 5.37
C ALA A 20 -2.42 7.83 5.59
N ILE A 21 -1.70 7.49 4.51
CA ILE A 21 -0.33 6.99 4.60
C ILE A 21 0.58 8.02 5.27
N SER A 22 0.55 9.28 4.83
CA SER A 22 1.41 10.34 5.38
C SER A 22 1.14 10.59 6.87
N LYS A 23 -0.14 10.56 7.30
CA LYS A 23 -0.51 10.81 8.69
C LYS A 23 -0.37 9.60 9.61
N LEU A 24 -0.55 8.38 9.10
CA LEU A 24 -0.64 7.16 9.92
C LEU A 24 0.61 6.28 9.84
N ASN A 25 1.39 6.34 8.75
CA ASN A 25 2.60 5.54 8.62
C ASN A 25 3.63 5.96 9.68
N GLY A 26 4.06 5.02 10.51
CA GLY A 26 4.99 5.27 11.60
C GLY A 26 4.32 5.80 12.89
N THR A 27 2.99 5.94 12.91
CA THR A 27 2.29 6.32 14.15
C THR A 27 2.15 5.13 15.10
N ILE A 28 2.14 5.42 16.41
CA ILE A 28 1.98 4.39 17.45
C ILE A 28 0.56 4.56 18.04
N PRO A 29 -0.37 3.63 17.77
CA PRO A 29 -1.70 3.70 18.34
C PRO A 29 -1.67 3.52 19.86
N LYS A 30 -2.64 4.14 20.55
CA LYS A 30 -2.72 4.09 22.02
C LYS A 30 -2.85 2.66 22.50
N GLY A 31 -1.91 2.20 23.33
CA GLY A 31 -1.86 0.83 23.84
C GLY A 31 -0.94 -0.10 23.07
N PHE A 32 -0.29 0.38 22.01
CA PHE A 32 0.77 -0.34 21.31
C PHE A 32 2.14 0.28 21.63
N THR A 33 3.18 -0.55 21.53
CA THR A 33 4.58 -0.16 21.72
C THR A 33 5.33 -0.03 20.40
N GLU A 34 4.80 -0.60 19.32
CA GLU A 34 5.42 -0.59 17.99
C GLU A 34 4.64 0.33 17.02
N PRO A 35 5.34 1.04 16.13
CA PRO A 35 4.70 1.86 15.11
C PRO A 35 4.00 0.98 14.07
N ILE A 36 2.82 1.43 13.60
CA ILE A 36 2.14 0.79 12.49
C ILE A 36 2.79 1.20 11.16
N THR A 37 2.74 0.30 10.19
CA THR A 37 3.16 0.57 8.82
C THR A 37 1.93 0.72 7.95
N VAL A 38 1.80 1.87 7.29
CA VAL A 38 0.71 2.14 6.35
C VAL A 38 1.32 2.40 4.99
N LYS A 39 0.93 1.60 3.99
CA LYS A 39 1.46 1.67 2.63
C LYS A 39 0.35 1.38 1.63
N PHE A 40 0.55 1.81 0.39
CA PHE A 40 -0.31 1.36 -0.71
C PHE A 40 -0.21 -0.16 -0.84
N ALA A 41 -1.37 -0.81 -0.99
CA ALA A 41 -1.41 -2.22 -1.30
C ALA A 41 -0.74 -2.45 -2.66
N ASN A 42 0.11 -3.48 -2.75
CA ASN A 42 0.71 -3.87 -4.03
C ASN A 42 -0.38 -4.55 -4.86
N THR A 43 -0.91 -3.86 -5.87
CA THR A 43 -1.88 -4.46 -6.78
C THR A 43 -1.15 -5.47 -7.66
N PRO A 44 -1.45 -6.79 -7.60
CA PRO A 44 -0.82 -7.76 -8.50
C PRO A 44 -1.10 -7.44 -9.99
N ASN A 45 -2.14 -6.67 -10.28
CA ASN A 45 -2.49 -6.23 -11.62
C ASN A 45 -1.70 -5.00 -12.13
N ALA A 46 -1.02 -4.24 -11.26
CA ALA A 46 -0.26 -3.06 -11.68
C ALA A 46 1.04 -3.44 -12.43
N ALA A 47 1.63 -4.59 -12.11
CA ALA A 47 2.81 -5.10 -12.80
C ALA A 47 2.50 -5.71 -14.19
N LYS A 48 1.24 -6.08 -14.47
CA LYS A 48 0.87 -6.70 -15.75
C LYS A 48 0.68 -5.70 -16.89
N SER A 49 0.60 -4.39 -16.62
CA SER A 49 0.44 -3.37 -17.66
C SER A 49 1.77 -2.85 -18.23
N MET A 50 2.93 -3.30 -17.71
CA MET A 50 4.25 -2.79 -18.13
C MET A 50 5.15 -3.82 -18.83
N ILE A 51 4.63 -5.02 -19.17
CA ILE A 51 5.42 -6.08 -19.86
C ILE A 51 4.85 -6.47 -21.24
N GLY A 52 4.01 -5.64 -21.85
CA GLY A 52 3.67 -5.78 -23.28
C GLY A 52 4.83 -5.36 -24.20
N LEU A 53 5.87 -6.20 -24.34
CA LEU A 53 6.89 -6.15 -25.41
C LEU A 53 6.29 -6.59 -26.77
N PRO A 54 6.99 -6.52 -27.93
CA PRO A 54 7.92 -5.54 -28.50
C PRO A 54 7.48 -5.07 -29.92
N LEU A 55 7.76 -3.82 -30.33
CA LEU A 55 7.60 -3.42 -31.73
C LEU A 55 8.98 -3.42 -32.41
N ALA A 56 9.30 -4.51 -33.13
CA ALA A 56 10.45 -4.57 -34.02
C ALA A 56 10.17 -3.77 -35.31
N PRO A 57 11.09 -2.90 -35.79
CA PRO A 57 10.99 -2.34 -37.12
C PRO A 57 11.49 -3.38 -38.15
N SER A 58 10.68 -3.57 -39.20
CA SER A 58 10.93 -4.39 -40.40
C SER A 58 12.09 -3.88 -41.25
#